data_AF-A0A970GWU3-F1
#
_entry.id   AF-A0A970GWU3-F1
#
_cell.length_a   1.000
_cell.length_b   1.000
_cell.length_c   1.000
_cell.angle_alpha   90.00
_cell.angle_beta   90.00
_cell.angle_gamma   90.00
#
_symmetry.space_group_name_H-M   'P 1'
#
loop_
_entity.id
_entity.type
_entity.pdbx_description
1 polymer ?
#
loop_
_entity_poly.entity_id
_entity_poly.type
_entity_poly.pdbx_seq_one_letter_code
_entity_poly.pdbx_strand_id
1 'polypeptide(L)'
;MTDKTKHVEEYAIKKLLFLDAYGFERPTTNKDKWCTTISCSSVDISIEVELDWRELDVFVLLRAIQNDGFSGGYYVSGGKRCRIHLEKFLKDSCAISEDVMRSSLRKQPPRSERNETTMKSHIDDYMWLLRRTAVADPAIGPHVILRSTQLADRDEQALLLIKLADLVLQHREEPGLD
;
A
#
# COMPACT_ATOMS: atom_id res chain seq x y z
N MET A 1 0.50 1.09 -25.25
CA MET A 1 -0.14 1.90 -24.19
C MET A 1 -0.82 3.08 -24.84
N THR A 2 -2.09 3.34 -24.51
CA THR A 2 -2.84 4.50 -25.02
C THR A 2 -2.53 5.74 -24.19
N ASP A 3 -2.71 6.95 -24.73
CA ASP A 3 -2.49 8.20 -23.97
C ASP A 3 -3.26 8.27 -22.64
N LYS A 4 -4.44 7.64 -22.59
CA LYS A 4 -5.29 7.58 -21.38
C LYS A 4 -4.65 6.83 -20.20
N THR A 5 -3.95 5.72 -20.45
CA THR A 5 -3.28 4.96 -19.38
C THR A 5 -2.11 5.74 -18.80
N LYS A 6 -1.45 6.54 -19.64
CA LYS A 6 -0.33 7.39 -19.23
C LYS A 6 -0.77 8.48 -18.26
N HIS A 7 -1.94 9.09 -18.48
CA HIS A 7 -2.47 10.12 -17.56
C HIS A 7 -2.81 9.59 -16.16
N VAL A 8 -3.32 8.35 -16.05
CA VAL A 8 -3.60 7.73 -14.75
C VAL A 8 -2.30 7.34 -14.04
N GLU A 9 -1.33 6.81 -14.78
CA GLU A 9 0.01 6.48 -14.26
C GLU A 9 0.72 7.73 -13.70
N GLU A 10 0.79 8.81 -14.48
CA GLU A 10 1.40 10.08 -14.04
C GLU A 10 0.67 10.67 -12.82
N TYR A 11 -0.66 10.52 -12.78
CA TYR A 11 -1.46 10.95 -11.62
C TYR A 11 -1.08 10.17 -10.36
N ALA A 12 -1.02 8.84 -10.44
CA ALA A 12 -0.62 7.99 -9.32
C ALA A 12 0.82 8.28 -8.85
N ILE A 13 1.76 8.41 -9.78
CA ILE A 13 3.16 8.80 -9.48
C ILE A 13 3.20 10.11 -8.70
N LYS A 14 2.51 11.15 -9.20
CA LYS A 14 2.47 12.46 -8.53
C LYS A 14 1.90 12.37 -7.12
N LYS A 15 0.88 11.52 -6.92
CA LYS A 15 0.24 11.36 -5.62
C LYS A 15 1.15 10.66 -4.60
N LEU A 16 2.01 9.75 -5.05
CA LEU A 16 2.98 9.02 -4.22
C LEU A 16 4.21 9.84 -3.80
N LEU A 17 4.52 10.95 -4.48
CA LEU A 17 5.69 11.78 -4.17
C LEU A 17 5.75 12.29 -2.72
N PHE A 18 4.64 12.34 -2.00
CA PHE A 18 4.65 12.72 -0.57
C PHE A 18 5.45 11.73 0.30
N LEU A 19 5.64 10.48 -0.14
CA LEU A 19 6.39 9.47 0.58
C LEU A 19 7.89 9.79 0.67
N ASP A 20 8.41 10.64 -0.22
CA ASP A 20 9.79 11.15 -0.17
C ASP A 20 10.11 11.82 1.18
N ALA A 21 9.15 12.54 1.74
CA ALA A 21 9.26 13.17 3.06
C ALA A 21 9.42 12.15 4.21
N TYR A 22 9.24 10.87 3.93
CA TYR A 22 9.32 9.78 4.89
C TYR A 22 10.37 8.73 4.51
N GLY A 23 11.34 9.07 3.66
CA GLY A 23 12.47 8.19 3.35
C GLY A 23 12.23 7.15 2.28
N PHE A 24 11.13 7.26 1.53
CA PHE A 24 10.90 6.42 0.37
C PHE A 24 11.60 7.00 -0.86
N GLU A 25 12.18 6.13 -1.66
CA GLU A 25 12.71 6.45 -2.97
C GLU A 25 11.61 6.93 -3.92
N ARG A 26 12.07 7.62 -4.98
CA ARG A 26 11.16 8.08 -6.03
C ARG A 26 10.39 6.91 -6.66
N PRO A 27 9.12 7.12 -7.04
CA PRO A 27 8.32 6.08 -7.66
C PRO A 27 8.99 5.47 -8.89
N THR A 28 9.01 4.15 -8.97
CA THR A 28 9.44 3.38 -10.14
C THR A 28 8.25 2.65 -10.74
N THR A 29 8.24 2.46 -12.05
CA THR A 29 7.10 1.85 -12.76
C THR A 29 7.51 0.54 -13.42
N ASN A 30 6.75 -0.51 -13.18
CA ASN A 30 6.80 -1.77 -13.92
C ASN A 30 5.50 -1.94 -14.74
N LYS A 31 5.63 -2.33 -16.00
CA LYS A 31 4.53 -2.38 -16.97
C LYS A 31 4.38 -3.80 -17.50
N ASP A 32 3.22 -4.38 -17.27
CA ASP A 32 2.77 -5.63 -17.87
C ASP A 32 1.58 -5.36 -18.82
N LYS A 33 1.16 -6.36 -19.57
CA LYS A 33 0.12 -6.29 -20.60
C LYS A 33 -1.18 -5.66 -20.12
N TRP A 34 -1.59 -5.97 -18.88
CA TRP A 34 -2.86 -5.52 -18.30
C TRP A 34 -2.70 -4.81 -16.96
N CYS A 35 -1.48 -4.58 -16.51
CA CYS A 35 -1.21 -4.00 -15.21
C CYS A 35 -0.06 -2.99 -15.30
N THR A 36 -0.11 -1.95 -14.50
CA THR A 36 1.04 -1.10 -14.23
C THR A 36 1.22 -0.97 -12.73
N THR A 37 2.37 -1.42 -12.24
CA THR A 37 2.72 -1.36 -10.82
C THR A 37 3.68 -0.20 -10.60
N ILE A 38 3.29 0.74 -9.74
CA ILE A 38 4.12 1.88 -9.34
C ILE A 38 4.61 1.60 -7.92
N SER A 39 5.92 1.48 -7.74
CA SER A 39 6.56 1.11 -6.47
C SER A 39 7.32 2.29 -5.89
N CYS A 40 7.04 2.61 -4.63
CA CYS A 40 7.88 3.47 -3.80
C CYS A 40 8.50 2.57 -2.72
N SER A 41 9.83 2.49 -2.69
CA SER A 41 10.55 1.62 -1.75
C SER A 41 11.29 2.43 -0.70
N SER A 42 11.38 1.93 0.52
CA SER A 42 12.42 2.29 1.48
C SER A 42 13.36 1.09 1.67
N VAL A 43 14.14 1.06 2.76
CA VAL A 43 15.09 -0.02 3.05
C VAL A 43 14.39 -1.39 3.19
N ASP A 44 13.28 -1.46 3.92
CA ASP A 44 12.67 -2.74 4.32
C ASP A 44 11.30 -3.00 3.70
N ILE A 45 10.68 -1.99 3.09
CA ILE A 45 9.31 -2.04 2.61
C ILE A 45 9.16 -1.30 1.27
N SER A 46 8.32 -1.83 0.39
CA SER A 46 7.78 -1.13 -0.77
C SER A 46 6.27 -0.95 -0.66
N ILE A 47 5.79 0.25 -1.01
CA ILE A 47 4.38 0.53 -1.25
C ILE A 47 4.18 0.44 -2.77
N GLU A 48 3.33 -0.47 -3.20
CA GLU A 48 3.05 -0.73 -4.61
C GLU A 48 1.60 -0.33 -4.92
N VAL A 49 1.41 0.54 -5.93
CA VAL A 49 0.10 0.87 -6.51
C VAL A 49 -0.04 0.09 -7.81
N GLU A 50 -0.90 -0.92 -7.83
CA GLU A 50 -1.25 -1.68 -9.03
C GLU A 50 -2.46 -1.04 -9.72
N LEU A 51 -2.26 -0.65 -10.98
CA LEU A 51 -3.29 -0.15 -11.88
C LEU A 51 -3.72 -1.31 -12.78
N ASP A 52 -4.87 -1.93 -12.49
CA ASP A 52 -5.44 -2.99 -13.30
C ASP A 52 -6.23 -2.38 -14.47
N TRP A 53 -5.66 -2.44 -15.67
CA TRP A 53 -6.26 -1.90 -16.88
C TRP A 53 -7.39 -2.75 -17.45
N ARG A 54 -7.48 -4.03 -17.03
CA ARG A 54 -8.55 -4.93 -17.45
C ARG A 54 -9.82 -4.64 -16.65
N GLU A 55 -9.69 -4.47 -15.34
CA GLU A 55 -10.80 -4.22 -14.41
C GLU A 55 -11.06 -2.73 -14.16
N LEU A 56 -10.17 -1.86 -14.67
CA LEU A 56 -10.17 -0.42 -14.41
C LEU A 56 -10.25 -0.13 -12.92
N ASP A 57 -9.38 -0.81 -12.18
CA ASP A 57 -9.33 -0.81 -10.72
C ASP A 57 -7.91 -0.55 -10.21
N VAL A 58 -7.82 -0.28 -8.92
CA VAL A 58 -6.58 0.11 -8.25
C VAL A 58 -6.44 -0.72 -7.00
N PHE A 59 -5.25 -1.26 -6.78
CA PHE A 59 -4.90 -1.95 -5.54
C PHE A 59 -3.65 -1.31 -4.96
N VAL A 60 -3.61 -1.18 -3.63
CA VAL A 60 -2.40 -0.78 -2.92
C VAL A 60 -1.91 -1.93 -2.07
N LEU A 61 -0.65 -2.28 -2.27
CA LEU A 61 0.04 -3.39 -1.62
C LEU A 61 1.20 -2.86 -0.80
N LEU A 62 1.41 -3.47 0.36
CA LEU A 62 2.63 -3.36 1.14
C LEU A 62 3.47 -4.60 0.86
N ARG A 63 4.75 -4.41 0.56
CA ARG A 63 5.69 -5.48 0.25
C ARG A 63 6.90 -5.40 1.15
N ALA A 64 7.27 -6.50 1.79
CA ALA A 64 8.55 -6.58 2.51
C ALA A 64 9.70 -6.83 1.52
N ILE A 65 10.78 -6.08 1.67
CA ILE A 65 12.03 -6.24 0.92
C ILE A 65 12.91 -7.20 1.72
N GLN A 66 13.37 -8.29 1.11
CA GLN A 66 14.27 -9.25 1.75
C GLN A 66 15.72 -8.93 1.38
N ASN A 67 16.67 -9.26 2.26
CA ASN A 67 18.10 -8.94 2.14
C ASN A 67 18.78 -9.46 0.86
N ASP A 68 18.16 -10.38 0.13
CA ASP A 68 18.62 -10.93 -1.15
C ASP A 68 18.06 -10.17 -2.38
N GLY A 69 17.31 -9.10 -2.16
CA GLY A 69 16.71 -8.28 -3.19
C GLY A 69 15.24 -8.61 -3.47
N PHE A 70 14.72 -8.06 -4.57
CA PHE A 70 13.30 -8.14 -4.94
C PHE A 70 12.80 -9.60 -5.02
N SER A 71 11.94 -9.99 -4.08
CA SER A 71 11.15 -11.22 -4.13
C SER A 71 10.24 -11.25 -5.38
N GLY A 72 10.67 -11.90 -6.47
CA GLY A 72 9.95 -11.90 -7.76
C GLY A 72 8.58 -12.60 -7.79
N GLY A 73 8.11 -13.18 -6.68
CA GLY A 73 6.81 -13.89 -6.62
C GLY A 73 5.64 -12.97 -6.30
N TYR A 74 4.46 -13.24 -6.88
CA TYR A 74 3.26 -12.38 -6.84
C TYR A 74 2.75 -12.10 -5.41
N TYR A 75 2.76 -13.09 -4.51
CA TYR A 75 2.45 -12.88 -3.08
C TYR A 75 3.36 -13.66 -2.13
N VAL A 76 4.16 -14.59 -2.66
CA VAL A 76 4.98 -15.52 -1.89
C VAL A 76 6.38 -15.59 -2.49
N SER A 77 7.41 -15.52 -1.65
CA SER A 77 8.81 -15.74 -2.03
C SER A 77 9.50 -16.55 -0.95
N GLY A 78 10.26 -17.58 -1.36
CA GLY A 78 10.87 -18.53 -0.43
C GLY A 78 9.85 -19.23 0.50
N GLY A 79 8.62 -19.47 0.02
CA GLY A 79 7.53 -20.05 0.82
C GLY A 79 6.82 -19.08 1.78
N LYS A 80 7.18 -17.80 1.80
CA LYS A 80 6.66 -16.80 2.75
C LYS A 80 5.90 -15.69 2.06
N ARG A 81 4.83 -15.19 2.68
CA ARG A 81 4.10 -14.02 2.16
C ARG A 81 5.01 -12.80 2.14
N CYS A 82 5.17 -12.18 0.98
CA CYS A 82 5.99 -10.97 0.82
C CYS A 82 5.17 -9.73 0.44
N ARG A 83 3.90 -9.90 0.04
CA ARG A 83 2.95 -8.81 -0.27
C ARG A 83 1.65 -8.97 0.51
N ILE A 84 1.05 -7.85 0.91
CA ILE A 84 -0.27 -7.80 1.54
C ILE A 84 -1.03 -6.55 1.06
N HIS A 85 -2.33 -6.68 0.77
CA HIS A 85 -3.17 -5.50 0.49
C HIS A 85 -3.19 -4.57 1.69
N LEU A 86 -3.08 -3.26 1.43
CA LEU A 86 -3.12 -2.23 2.46
C LEU A 86 -4.38 -2.38 3.33
N GLU A 87 -5.53 -2.61 2.71
CA GLU A 87 -6.80 -2.82 3.44
C GLU A 87 -6.75 -3.98 4.42
N LYS A 88 -6.23 -5.11 3.95
CA LYS A 88 -6.08 -6.31 4.77
C LYS A 88 -5.11 -6.06 5.91
N PHE A 89 -3.99 -5.39 5.65
CA PHE A 89 -3.05 -5.00 6.68
C PHE A 89 -3.69 -4.07 7.73
N LEU A 90 -4.41 -3.03 7.29
CA LEU A 90 -5.06 -2.09 8.19
C LEU A 90 -6.13 -2.76 9.07
N LYS A 91 -6.89 -3.72 8.51
CA LYS A 91 -7.87 -4.49 9.27
C LYS A 91 -7.20 -5.45 10.26
N ASP A 92 -6.29 -6.29 9.77
CA ASP A 92 -5.77 -7.43 10.54
C ASP A 92 -4.70 -6.99 11.55
N SER A 93 -3.88 -5.99 11.21
CA SER A 93 -2.72 -5.57 11.99
C SER A 93 -2.90 -4.25 12.72
N CYS A 94 -3.76 -3.37 12.18
CA CYS A 94 -4.03 -2.07 12.77
C CYS A 94 -5.42 -1.95 13.39
N ALA A 95 -6.22 -3.03 13.40
CA ALA A 95 -7.57 -3.06 13.97
C ALA A 95 -8.47 -1.88 13.54
N ILE A 96 -8.28 -1.38 12.31
CA ILE A 96 -9.14 -0.32 11.76
C ILE A 96 -10.54 -0.90 11.55
N SER A 97 -11.56 -0.22 12.06
CA SER A 97 -12.95 -0.69 11.97
C SER A 97 -13.43 -0.74 10.52
N GLU A 98 -14.36 -1.64 10.22
CA GLU A 98 -14.96 -1.72 8.88
C GLU A 98 -15.65 -0.42 8.49
N ASP A 99 -16.24 0.31 9.44
CA ASP A 99 -16.91 1.59 9.17
C ASP A 99 -15.92 2.64 8.69
N VAL A 100 -14.74 2.72 9.32
CA VAL A 100 -13.66 3.62 8.89
C VAL A 100 -13.14 3.21 7.52
N MET A 101 -12.94 1.91 7.28
CA MET A 101 -12.52 1.41 5.97
C MET A 101 -13.53 1.75 4.88
N ARG A 102 -14.82 1.52 5.14
CA ARG A 102 -15.93 1.81 4.19
C ARG A 102 -16.12 3.31 3.95
N SER A 103 -15.89 4.15 4.95
CA SER A 103 -15.96 5.60 4.77
C SER A 103 -14.78 6.16 3.97
N SER A 104 -13.65 5.46 3.99
CA SER A 104 -12.39 5.92 3.39
C SER A 104 -12.18 5.37 1.98
N LEU A 105 -12.64 4.15 1.71
CA LEU A 105 -12.59 3.50 0.40
C LEU A 105 -14.00 3.39 -0.14
N ARG A 106 -14.33 4.24 -1.11
CA ARG A 106 -15.64 4.20 -1.73
C ARG A 106 -15.83 2.86 -2.44
N LYS A 107 -17.04 2.30 -2.31
CA LYS A 107 -17.40 1.10 -3.06
C LYS A 107 -17.25 1.37 -4.55
N GLN A 108 -16.46 0.54 -5.22
CA GLN A 108 -16.28 0.63 -6.66
C GLN A 108 -17.63 0.47 -7.38
N PRO A 109 -17.92 1.30 -8.39
CA PRO A 109 -19.06 1.08 -9.26
C PRO A 109 -18.93 -0.24 -10.04
N PRO A 110 -20.03 -0.74 -10.62
CA PRO A 110 -20.00 -1.88 -11.51
C PRO A 110 -18.97 -1.69 -12.63
N ARG A 111 -18.36 -2.78 -13.08
CA ARG A 111 -17.30 -2.74 -14.11
C ARG A 111 -17.69 -1.95 -15.36
N SER A 112 -18.95 -2.02 -15.78
CA SER A 112 -19.48 -1.29 -16.94
C SER A 112 -19.44 0.24 -16.81
N GLU A 113 -19.33 0.76 -15.60
CA GLU A 113 -19.31 2.20 -15.30
C GLU A 113 -17.90 2.71 -14.95
N ARG A 114 -16.93 1.80 -14.78
CA ARG A 114 -15.55 2.14 -14.44
C ARG A 114 -14.84 2.80 -15.61
N ASN A 115 -14.05 3.82 -15.29
CA ASN A 115 -13.30 4.62 -16.25
C ASN A 115 -12.10 5.30 -15.55
N GLU A 116 -11.39 6.15 -16.28
CA GLU A 116 -10.26 6.91 -15.76
C GLU A 116 -10.61 7.73 -14.51
N THR A 117 -11.78 8.38 -14.47
CA THR A 117 -12.22 9.20 -13.34
C THR A 117 -12.47 8.35 -12.10
N THR A 118 -13.05 7.16 -12.25
CA THR A 118 -13.28 6.24 -11.13
C THR A 118 -11.96 5.68 -10.61
N MET A 119 -11.00 5.34 -11.49
CA MET A 119 -9.66 4.92 -11.08
C MET A 119 -8.93 6.03 -10.31
N LYS A 120 -8.94 7.27 -10.80
CA LYS A 120 -8.33 8.42 -10.11
C LYS A 120 -8.95 8.67 -8.73
N SER A 121 -10.27 8.54 -8.63
CA SER A 121 -10.97 8.64 -7.35
C SER A 121 -10.55 7.53 -6.38
N HIS A 122 -10.34 6.30 -6.87
CA HIS A 122 -9.85 5.20 -6.04
C HIS A 122 -8.41 5.39 -5.58
N ILE A 123 -7.54 5.91 -6.47
CA ILE A 123 -6.19 6.36 -6.09
C ILE A 123 -6.30 7.38 -4.95
N ASP A 124 -7.17 8.38 -5.07
CA ASP A 124 -7.31 9.41 -4.04
C ASP A 124 -7.76 8.84 -2.69
N ASP A 125 -8.68 7.87 -2.70
CA ASP A 125 -9.15 7.19 -1.50
C ASP A 125 -8.00 6.43 -0.79
N TYR A 126 -7.19 5.67 -1.54
CA TYR A 126 -6.00 5.02 -0.98
C TYR A 126 -4.93 6.01 -0.52
N MET A 127 -4.71 7.10 -1.25
CA MET A 127 -3.71 8.11 -0.87
C MET A 127 -4.15 8.86 0.38
N TRP A 128 -5.44 9.09 0.55
CA TRP A 128 -5.99 9.64 1.79
C TRP A 128 -5.74 8.70 2.97
N LEU A 129 -5.99 7.40 2.79
CA LEU A 129 -5.68 6.38 3.79
C LEU A 129 -4.19 6.36 4.13
N LEU A 130 -3.32 6.24 3.12
CA LEU A 130 -1.87 6.22 3.30
C LEU A 130 -1.38 7.45 4.05
N ARG A 131 -1.85 8.66 3.71
CA ARG A 131 -1.46 9.91 4.39
C ARG A 131 -1.93 9.97 5.84
N ARG A 132 -3.10 9.42 6.15
CA ARG A 132 -3.65 9.34 7.50
C ARG A 132 -2.89 8.33 8.35
N THR A 133 -2.44 7.26 7.73
CA THR A 133 -1.70 6.22 8.42
C THR A 133 -0.22 6.56 8.54
N ALA A 134 0.38 7.23 7.55
CA ALA A 134 1.79 7.60 7.45
C ALA A 134 2.19 8.70 8.46
N VAL A 135 2.87 8.31 9.54
CA VAL A 135 3.51 9.23 10.49
C VAL A 135 5.03 9.14 10.32
N ALA A 136 5.75 10.25 10.49
CA ALA A 136 7.20 10.26 10.61
C ALA A 136 7.56 10.30 12.10
N ASP A 137 8.43 9.40 12.58
CA ASP A 137 9.00 9.49 13.94
C ASP A 137 10.40 10.10 13.89
N PRO A 138 10.57 11.36 14.35
CA PRO A 138 11.87 12.03 14.34
C PRO A 138 12.90 11.40 15.30
N ALA A 139 12.51 10.52 16.23
CA ALA A 139 13.44 9.81 17.11
C ALA A 139 14.07 8.57 16.45
N ILE A 140 13.52 8.09 15.33
CA ILE A 140 13.87 6.79 14.73
C ILE A 140 14.52 6.94 13.33
N GLY A 141 14.51 8.13 12.74
CA GLY A 141 15.02 8.38 11.40
C GLY A 141 13.94 8.23 10.32
N PRO A 142 14.30 8.11 9.02
CA PRO A 142 13.38 8.21 7.89
C PRO A 142 12.56 6.92 7.67
N HIS A 143 11.86 6.47 8.71
CA HIS A 143 10.96 5.33 8.67
C HIS A 143 9.51 5.84 8.75
N VAL A 144 8.67 5.49 7.76
CA VAL A 144 7.22 5.70 7.83
C VAL A 144 6.69 4.95 9.05
N ILE A 145 5.56 5.34 9.60
CA ILE A 145 4.76 4.60 10.58
C ILE A 145 3.36 4.47 9.99
N LEU A 146 2.71 3.29 10.02
CA LEU A 146 1.28 3.17 9.74
C LEU A 146 0.54 3.03 11.07
N ARG A 147 -0.03 4.14 11.58
CA ARG A 147 -0.76 4.13 12.86
C ARG A 147 -2.02 3.27 12.79
N SER A 148 -2.24 2.46 13.83
CA SER A 148 -3.57 2.20 14.38
C SER A 148 -3.84 3.20 15.49
N THR A 149 -4.84 4.05 15.37
CA THR A 149 -5.53 4.61 16.55
C THR A 149 -6.93 4.97 16.11
N GLN A 150 -7.90 4.65 16.98
CA GLN A 150 -9.28 5.10 16.89
C GLN A 150 -9.31 6.57 16.47
N LEU A 151 -10.08 6.89 15.43
CA LEU A 151 -10.28 8.25 14.91
C LEU A 151 -11.09 9.15 15.87
N ALA A 152 -10.99 8.89 17.17
CA ALA A 152 -11.66 9.63 18.22
C ALA A 152 -10.65 9.97 19.32
N ASP A 153 -10.49 11.27 19.51
CA ASP A 153 -9.87 11.97 20.63
C ASP A 153 -8.36 11.89 20.86
N ARG A 154 -7.81 13.11 20.89
CA ARG A 154 -6.65 13.62 21.63
C ARG A 154 -5.98 12.61 22.57
N ASP A 155 -4.87 12.02 22.11
CA ASP A 155 -3.54 12.11 22.75
C ASP A 155 -2.56 11.22 21.98
N GLU A 156 -1.39 11.78 21.67
CA GLU A 156 -0.45 11.27 20.67
C GLU A 156 0.48 10.19 21.24
N GLN A 157 0.39 8.94 20.74
CA GLN A 157 1.49 7.98 20.83
C GLN A 157 1.67 7.22 19.50
N ALA A 158 2.93 7.11 19.07
CA ALA A 158 3.37 6.57 17.77
C ALA A 158 3.63 5.05 17.84
N LEU A 159 3.33 4.32 16.76
CA LEU A 159 3.57 2.87 16.64
C LEU A 159 4.45 2.56 15.43
N LEU A 160 5.70 2.13 15.66
CA LEU A 160 6.75 1.85 14.67
C LEU A 160 6.35 0.86 13.55
N LEU A 161 6.71 1.18 12.28
CA LEU A 161 6.73 0.23 11.14
C LEU A 161 7.81 -0.85 11.22
N ILE A 162 8.73 -0.81 12.20
CA ILE A 162 9.62 -1.95 12.49
C ILE A 162 8.78 -3.23 12.68
N LYS A 163 7.56 -3.10 13.21
CA LYS A 163 6.62 -4.20 13.29
C LYS A 163 6.07 -4.71 11.96
N LEU A 164 6.10 -4.01 10.82
CA LEU A 164 5.55 -4.55 9.55
C LEU A 164 6.53 -5.49 8.85
N ALA A 165 7.81 -5.13 8.73
CA ALA A 165 8.80 -6.09 8.26
C ALA A 165 8.72 -7.33 9.15
N ASP A 166 8.69 -7.13 10.46
CA ASP A 166 8.48 -8.21 11.42
C ASP A 166 7.08 -8.84 11.38
N LEU A 167 5.97 -8.20 10.97
CA LEU A 167 4.61 -8.78 10.92
C LEU A 167 4.37 -9.57 9.63
N VAL A 168 4.78 -8.99 8.50
CA VAL A 168 4.84 -9.69 7.21
C VAL A 168 5.75 -10.91 7.37
N LEU A 169 6.82 -10.76 8.16
CA LEU A 169 7.65 -11.88 8.58
C LEU A 169 7.09 -12.69 9.77
N GLN A 170 6.20 -12.24 10.66
CA GLN A 170 5.67 -12.99 11.83
C GLN A 170 4.42 -13.79 11.49
N HIS A 171 3.76 -13.53 10.36
CA HIS A 171 3.00 -14.56 9.64
C HIS A 171 3.88 -15.76 9.18
N ARG A 172 5.11 -15.89 9.72
CA ARG A 172 5.97 -17.08 9.78
C ARG A 172 5.41 -18.23 10.60
N GLU A 173 4.36 -18.07 11.39
CA GLU A 173 3.76 -19.22 12.06
C GLU A 173 2.81 -19.95 11.10
N GLU A 174 3.34 -21.02 10.50
CA GLU A 174 2.56 -22.25 10.39
C GLU A 174 2.03 -22.60 11.79
N PRO A 175 0.75 -22.95 11.98
CA PRO A 175 0.48 -23.96 12.97
C PRO A 175 1.20 -25.22 12.49
N GLY A 176 2.18 -25.67 13.26
CA GLY A 176 2.79 -26.97 13.06
C GLY A 176 1.73 -28.06 12.93
N LEU A 177 2.10 -29.05 12.12
CA LEU A 177 1.41 -30.33 11.94
C LEU A 177 0.56 -30.76 13.15
N ASP A 178 -0.73 -30.94 12.90
CA ASP A 178 -1.53 -32.09 13.35
C ASP A 178 -2.30 -32.65 12.13
#